data_AF-A0A951LHW2-F1
#
_entry.id   AF-A0A951LHW2-F1
#
_cell.length_a   1.000
_cell.length_b   1.000
_cell.length_c   1.000
_cell.angle_alpha   90.00
_cell.angle_beta   90.00
_cell.angle_gamma   90.00
#
_symmetry.space_group_name_H-M   'P 1'
#
loop_
_entity.id
_entity.type
_entity.pdbx_description
1 polymer ?
#
loop_
_entity_poly.entity_id
_entity_poly.type
_entity_poly.pdbx_seq_one_letter_code
_entity_poly.pdbx_strand_id
1 'polypeptide(L)'
;MNQKKCPKCGENNPPEAVMCWACYTPLSGGAVAPAMAGGAVGPRGPGGPPGAGTLAAPGDAPSGGISVQPWMYAVGGVVLLVILVIGAKALFGGGDTSGDVPPVSAGSSSTTSSYPSTGSSRTSSPSVAGPAVAAPASTGSPAGNAVPMKFSIGAVPNPNESIGVVGIASTEPISPGQAGGVAKYARTVFANANHYDQLQIYVFRDQQANARFKEFQAGHRNAPLSEADFVNLNDLWPDTLAVYVFSKGGEKVYVPSNGNWYGNLVG
;
A
#
# COMPACT_ATOMS: atom_id res chain seq x y z
N MET A 1 -4.96 -26.81 -8.72
CA MET A 1 -3.97 -26.12 -7.86
C MET A 1 -4.61 -25.94 -6.48
N ASN A 2 -4.05 -26.51 -5.41
CA ASN A 2 -4.65 -26.43 -4.08
C ASN A 2 -4.45 -25.03 -3.47
N GLN A 3 -5.50 -24.21 -3.43
CA GLN A 3 -5.47 -22.88 -2.79
C GLN A 3 -5.72 -23.02 -1.28
N LYS A 4 -5.08 -22.18 -0.45
CA LYS A 4 -5.27 -22.12 1.00
C LYS A 4 -6.29 -21.03 1.35
N LYS A 5 -7.34 -21.36 2.10
CA LYS A 5 -8.25 -20.35 2.65
C LYS A 5 -7.69 -19.71 3.90
N CYS A 6 -7.82 -18.39 4.01
CA CYS A 6 -7.47 -17.67 5.22
C CYS A 6 -8.44 -18.00 6.36
N PRO A 7 -7.96 -18.37 7.56
CA PRO A 7 -8.85 -18.69 8.69
C PRO A 7 -9.57 -17.45 9.26
N LYS A 8 -9.07 -16.24 8.99
CA LYS A 8 -9.66 -14.99 9.52
C LYS A 8 -10.71 -14.38 8.59
N CYS A 9 -10.40 -14.26 7.30
CA CYS A 9 -11.28 -13.57 6.34
C CYS A 9 -11.88 -14.49 5.26
N GLY A 10 -11.50 -15.76 5.19
CA GLY A 10 -12.02 -16.71 4.20
C GLY A 10 -11.46 -16.59 2.79
N GLU A 11 -10.60 -15.59 2.53
CA GLU A 11 -10.01 -15.33 1.22
C GLU A 11 -9.13 -16.49 0.73
N ASN A 12 -9.11 -16.72 -0.58
CA ASN A 12 -8.25 -17.76 -1.18
C ASN A 12 -6.84 -17.23 -1.41
N ASN A 13 -5.84 -18.03 -1.07
CA ASN A 13 -4.43 -17.70 -1.19
C ASN A 13 -3.70 -18.80 -1.96
N PRO A 14 -2.61 -18.47 -2.67
CA PRO A 14 -1.83 -19.48 -3.37
C PRO A 14 -1.19 -20.48 -2.38
N PRO A 15 -0.90 -21.73 -2.80
CA PRO A 15 -0.41 -22.79 -1.90
C PRO A 15 0.89 -22.42 -1.16
N GLU A 16 1.74 -21.61 -1.76
CA GLU A 16 3.01 -21.12 -1.22
C GLU A 16 2.86 -19.92 -0.26
N ALA A 17 1.66 -19.34 -0.13
CA ALA A 17 1.44 -18.20 0.73
C ALA A 17 1.64 -18.55 2.22
N VAL A 18 2.52 -17.79 2.89
CA VAL A 18 2.75 -17.86 4.34
C VAL A 18 1.81 -16.93 5.11
N MET A 19 1.23 -15.91 4.45
CA MET A 19 0.28 -14.96 5.03
C MET A 19 -0.86 -14.68 4.06
N CYS A 20 -2.03 -14.31 4.58
CA CYS A 20 -3.17 -13.97 3.76
C CYS A 20 -2.91 -12.67 3.02
N TRP A 21 -3.05 -12.66 1.70
CA TRP A 21 -2.80 -11.46 0.90
C TRP A 21 -3.81 -10.34 1.22
N ALA A 22 -5.05 -10.68 1.60
CA ALA A 22 -6.09 -9.70 1.91
C ALA A 22 -6.03 -9.13 3.33
N CYS A 23 -5.70 -9.96 4.33
CA CYS A 23 -5.78 -9.54 5.74
C CYS A 23 -4.50 -9.77 6.55
N TYR A 24 -3.42 -10.19 5.90
CA TYR A 24 -2.10 -10.44 6.50
C TYR A 24 -2.07 -11.44 7.67
N THR A 25 -3.14 -12.21 7.84
CA THR A 25 -3.16 -13.27 8.85
C THR A 25 -2.24 -14.41 8.42
N PRO A 26 -1.33 -14.90 9.28
CA PRO A 26 -0.48 -16.05 8.97
C PRO A 26 -1.30 -17.27 8.52
N LEU A 27 -0.86 -17.89 7.42
CA LEU A 27 -1.44 -19.09 6.83
C LEU A 27 -0.63 -20.36 7.15
N SER A 28 0.47 -20.22 7.88
CA SER A 28 1.30 -21.33 8.35
C SER A 28 0.48 -22.26 9.24
N GLY A 29 0.29 -23.49 8.74
CA GLY A 29 -0.56 -24.53 9.32
C GLY A 29 0.07 -25.32 10.46
N GLY A 30 -0.78 -26.10 11.11
CA GLY A 30 -0.46 -26.97 12.24
C GLY A 30 -1.08 -26.42 13.51
N ALA A 31 -2.22 -26.98 13.90
CA ALA A 31 -2.67 -26.89 15.27
C ALA A 31 -1.59 -27.51 16.18
N VAL A 32 -0.66 -26.69 16.67
CA VAL A 32 -0.13 -26.91 18.02
C VAL A 32 -1.24 -26.49 18.95
N ALA A 33 -2.17 -27.43 19.17
CA ALA A 33 -3.06 -27.34 20.31
C ALA A 33 -2.18 -27.08 21.54
N PRO A 34 -2.45 -26.05 22.36
CA PRO A 34 -1.90 -26.05 23.69
C PRO A 34 -2.51 -27.27 24.37
N ALA A 35 -1.68 -28.29 24.62
CA ALA A 35 -1.97 -29.32 25.59
C ALA A 35 -2.12 -28.62 26.94
N MET A 36 -3.33 -28.15 27.23
CA MET A 36 -3.70 -27.66 28.54
C MET A 36 -3.54 -28.84 29.49
N ALA A 37 -2.50 -28.72 30.31
CA ALA A 37 -2.24 -29.51 31.47
C ALA A 37 -3.46 -29.44 32.42
N GLY A 38 -4.41 -30.34 32.22
CA GLY A 38 -5.45 -30.66 33.18
C GLY A 38 -4.89 -31.60 34.23
N GLY A 39 -4.02 -31.07 35.10
CA GLY A 39 -3.59 -31.75 36.32
C GLY A 39 -4.81 -32.03 37.20
N ALA A 40 -5.01 -33.31 37.49
CA ALA A 40 -6.12 -33.86 38.23
C ALA A 40 -6.23 -33.30 39.66
N VAL A 41 -7.44 -32.89 40.03
CA VAL A 41 -7.87 -32.78 41.43
C VAL A 41 -8.99 -33.80 41.61
N GLY A 42 -8.71 -34.87 42.35
CA GLY A 42 -9.74 -35.77 42.86
C GLY A 42 -10.64 -35.06 43.88
N PRO A 43 -11.86 -35.56 44.12
CA PRO A 43 -11.95 -36.60 45.14
C PRO A 43 -12.88 -37.78 44.78
N ARG A 44 -12.56 -38.90 45.45
CA ARG A 44 -13.34 -40.13 45.61
C ARG A 44 -14.70 -39.85 46.26
N GLY A 45 -15.75 -40.53 45.81
CA GLY A 45 -16.94 -40.83 46.63
C GLY A 45 -18.21 -41.14 45.82
N PRO A 46 -19.12 -42.00 46.31
CA PRO A 46 -19.52 -43.19 45.56
C PRO A 46 -21.03 -43.29 45.26
N GLY A 47 -21.39 -44.13 44.29
CA GLY A 47 -22.69 -44.82 44.28
C GLY A 47 -23.50 -44.72 42.99
N GLY A 48 -23.62 -45.84 42.27
CA GLY A 48 -24.58 -45.98 41.16
C GLY A 48 -24.34 -47.24 40.31
N PRO A 49 -25.23 -48.26 40.36
CA PRO A 49 -25.01 -49.61 39.83
C PRO A 49 -25.26 -49.76 38.30
N PRO A 50 -24.94 -50.93 37.70
CA PRO A 50 -24.68 -51.06 36.26
C PRO A 50 -25.95 -51.34 35.45
N GLY A 51 -26.07 -50.68 34.30
CA GLY A 51 -27.08 -50.94 33.27
C GLY A 51 -26.42 -51.44 31.99
N ALA A 52 -26.70 -52.69 31.64
CA ALA A 52 -26.24 -53.38 30.44
C ALA A 52 -27.13 -53.06 29.21
N GLY A 53 -26.54 -53.20 28.02
CA GLY A 53 -27.22 -53.17 26.72
C GLY A 53 -27.18 -51.78 26.07
N THR A 54 -26.94 -51.58 24.78
CA THR A 54 -27.01 -52.50 23.63
C THR A 54 -26.34 -51.78 22.45
N LEU A 55 -25.68 -52.53 21.57
CA LEU A 55 -25.17 -52.07 20.28
C LEU A 55 -26.29 -51.47 19.43
N ALA A 56 -26.12 -50.25 18.94
CA ALA A 56 -26.91 -49.68 17.85
C ALA A 56 -26.01 -48.90 16.87
N ALA A 57 -26.41 -49.00 15.62
CA ALA A 57 -25.71 -48.74 14.36
C ALA A 57 -25.32 -47.27 14.09
N PRO A 58 -24.43 -47.03 13.09
CA PRO A 58 -24.01 -45.68 12.70
C PRO A 58 -25.11 -45.00 11.87
N GLY A 59 -25.55 -43.82 12.30
CA GLY A 59 -26.55 -43.02 11.62
C GLY A 59 -26.34 -41.53 11.84
N ASP A 60 -26.43 -40.82 10.72
CA ASP A 60 -26.79 -39.40 10.56
C ASP A 60 -25.70 -38.33 10.76
N ALA A 61 -25.11 -37.99 9.61
CA ALA A 61 -24.45 -36.72 9.37
C ALA A 61 -25.43 -35.56 9.57
N PRO A 62 -25.04 -34.49 10.30
CA PRO A 62 -25.83 -33.28 10.32
C PRO A 62 -25.74 -32.58 8.96
N SER A 63 -26.86 -32.56 8.24
CA SER A 63 -27.10 -31.65 7.12
C SER A 63 -27.08 -30.23 7.65
N GLY A 64 -25.92 -29.58 7.57
CA GLY A 64 -25.77 -28.16 7.86
C GLY A 64 -26.51 -27.32 6.82
N GLY A 65 -27.75 -26.97 7.11
CA GLY A 65 -28.48 -25.94 6.36
C GLY A 65 -27.71 -24.63 6.43
N ILE A 66 -27.23 -24.15 5.28
CA ILE A 66 -26.61 -22.83 5.16
C ILE A 66 -27.72 -21.82 5.43
N SER A 67 -27.72 -21.25 6.64
CA SER A 67 -28.53 -20.09 6.99
C SER A 67 -27.98 -18.89 6.22
N VAL A 68 -28.52 -18.66 5.02
CA VAL A 68 -28.19 -17.48 4.22
C VAL A 68 -28.89 -16.29 4.88
N GLN A 69 -28.09 -15.34 5.39
CA GLN A 69 -28.63 -14.15 6.03
C GLN A 69 -29.39 -13.28 5.00
N PRO A 70 -30.60 -12.78 5.32
CA PRO A 70 -31.48 -12.08 4.36
C PRO A 70 -30.85 -10.89 3.62
N TRP A 71 -29.83 -10.25 4.20
CA TRP A 71 -29.15 -9.11 3.59
C TRP A 71 -28.31 -9.48 2.36
N MET A 72 -27.92 -10.75 2.18
CA MET A 72 -27.19 -11.19 0.98
C MET A 72 -28.05 -11.10 -0.30
N TYR A 73 -29.38 -11.22 -0.18
CA TYR A 73 -30.29 -11.00 -1.32
C TYR A 73 -30.39 -9.53 -1.72
N ALA A 74 -30.26 -8.60 -0.78
CA ALA A 74 -30.32 -7.17 -1.05
C ALA A 74 -29.09 -6.69 -1.86
N VAL A 75 -27.91 -7.23 -1.58
CA VAL A 75 -26.68 -6.88 -2.33
C VAL A 75 -26.68 -7.52 -3.72
N GLY A 76 -27.13 -8.77 -3.84
CA GLY A 76 -27.25 -9.46 -5.14
C GLY A 76 -28.22 -8.76 -6.11
N GLY A 77 -29.34 -8.23 -5.59
CA GLY A 77 -30.33 -7.50 -6.40
C GLY A 77 -29.80 -6.18 -6.96
N VAL A 78 -29.02 -5.42 -6.20
CA VAL A 78 -28.47 -4.11 -6.64
C VAL A 78 -27.42 -4.29 -7.72
N VAL A 79 -26.55 -5.30 -7.61
CA VAL A 79 -25.50 -5.56 -8.61
C VAL A 79 -26.11 -6.01 -9.95
N LEU A 80 -27.15 -6.85 -9.93
CA LEU A 80 -27.84 -7.29 -11.15
C LEU A 80 -28.52 -6.11 -11.88
N LEU A 81 -29.08 -5.16 -11.11
CA LEU A 81 -29.78 -4.00 -11.66
C LEU A 81 -28.81 -2.98 -12.28
N VAL A 82 -27.62 -2.78 -11.69
CA VAL A 82 -26.57 -1.93 -12.26
C VAL A 82 -26.02 -2.51 -13.57
N ILE A 83 -25.85 -3.85 -13.65
CA ILE A 83 -25.40 -4.51 -14.88
C ILE A 83 -26.45 -4.37 -16.01
N LEU A 84 -27.74 -4.45 -15.67
CA LEU A 84 -28.83 -4.25 -16.64
C LEU A 84 -28.90 -2.80 -17.16
N VAL A 85 -28.67 -1.79 -16.31
CA VAL A 85 -28.69 -0.37 -16.72
C VAL A 85 -27.48 0.00 -17.59
N ILE A 86 -26.30 -0.56 -17.30
CA ILE A 86 -25.10 -0.31 -18.11
C ILE A 86 -25.16 -1.08 -19.44
N GLY A 87 -25.67 -2.32 -19.43
CA GLY A 87 -25.88 -3.11 -20.65
C GLY A 87 -26.91 -2.50 -21.61
N ALA A 88 -27.97 -1.88 -21.08
CA ALA A 88 -29.00 -1.24 -21.90
C ALA A 88 -28.50 0.00 -22.66
N LYS A 89 -27.53 0.74 -22.14
CA LYS A 89 -26.92 1.89 -22.84
C LYS A 89 -25.99 1.50 -24.00
N ALA A 90 -25.49 0.25 -24.02
CA ALA A 90 -24.65 -0.23 -25.11
C ALA A 90 -25.44 -0.79 -26.30
N LEU A 91 -26.74 -1.09 -26.13
CA LEU A 91 -27.58 -1.73 -27.15
C LEU A 91 -28.55 -0.78 -27.86
N PHE A 92 -28.74 0.45 -27.34
CA PHE A 92 -29.61 1.45 -27.99
C PHE A 92 -28.92 2.82 -28.05
N GLY A 93 -28.47 3.19 -29.26
CA GLY A 93 -28.43 4.59 -29.67
C GLY A 93 -27.05 5.19 -29.87
N GLY A 94 -26.44 4.88 -31.03
CA GLY A 94 -25.61 5.85 -31.73
C GLY A 94 -26.46 6.96 -32.34
N GLY A 95 -25.84 8.10 -32.65
CA GLY A 95 -26.46 9.21 -33.37
C GLY A 95 -25.59 10.45 -33.37
N ASP A 96 -24.76 10.58 -34.41
CA ASP A 96 -24.01 11.78 -34.78
C ASP A 96 -24.91 13.03 -34.90
N THR A 97 -24.40 14.17 -34.44
CA THR A 97 -24.74 15.47 -35.03
C THR A 97 -23.47 16.30 -35.18
N SER A 98 -22.95 16.28 -36.41
CA SER A 98 -22.21 17.40 -36.97
C SER A 98 -23.15 18.61 -37.04
N GLY A 99 -22.69 19.80 -36.64
CA GLY A 99 -23.50 21.01 -36.68
C GLY A 99 -22.74 22.26 -36.27
N ASP A 100 -22.15 22.89 -37.28
CA ASP A 100 -22.05 24.34 -37.50
C ASP A 100 -21.24 25.26 -36.58
N VAL A 101 -20.30 25.91 -37.27
CA VAL A 101 -19.49 27.07 -36.92
C VAL A 101 -20.34 28.35 -37.09
N PRO A 102 -20.21 29.34 -36.18
CA PRO A 102 -20.35 30.73 -36.56
C PRO A 102 -18.98 31.45 -36.52
N PRO A 103 -18.67 32.33 -37.51
CA PRO A 103 -17.52 33.22 -37.44
C PRO A 103 -17.87 34.51 -36.67
N VAL A 104 -16.86 35.38 -36.52
CA VAL A 104 -16.83 36.76 -35.97
C VAL A 104 -16.51 36.82 -34.46
N SER A 105 -15.62 37.68 -33.94
CA SER A 105 -14.98 38.90 -34.42
C SER A 105 -13.61 39.10 -33.76
N ALA A 106 -12.75 39.84 -34.45
CA ALA A 106 -11.49 40.37 -33.95
C ALA A 106 -11.66 41.20 -32.66
N GLY A 107 -10.71 41.01 -31.74
CA GLY A 107 -10.59 41.80 -30.51
C GLY A 107 -9.13 41.81 -30.07
N SER A 108 -8.32 42.59 -30.79
CA SER A 108 -6.93 42.92 -30.44
C SER A 108 -6.88 43.59 -29.07
N SER A 109 -6.06 43.07 -28.15
CA SER A 109 -5.45 43.83 -27.06
C SER A 109 -4.18 43.13 -26.61
N SER A 110 -3.10 43.45 -27.30
CA SER A 110 -1.72 43.27 -26.89
C SER A 110 -1.47 44.02 -25.58
N THR A 111 -1.06 43.30 -24.52
CA THR A 111 -0.25 43.90 -23.44
C THR A 111 1.06 43.15 -23.38
N THR A 112 1.99 43.63 -24.20
CA THR A 112 3.42 43.31 -24.15
C THR A 112 3.97 43.78 -22.81
N SER A 113 4.13 42.86 -21.86
CA SER A 113 4.89 43.15 -20.63
C SER A 113 6.37 42.90 -20.92
N SER A 114 7.04 43.95 -21.35
CA SER A 114 8.50 44.03 -21.50
C SER A 114 9.16 44.01 -20.12
N TYR A 115 9.69 42.86 -19.72
CA TYR A 115 10.67 42.79 -18.63
C TYR A 115 12.02 43.33 -19.12
N PRO A 116 12.66 44.27 -18.40
CA PRO A 116 14.00 44.71 -18.73
C PRO A 116 15.03 43.60 -18.44
N SER A 117 15.69 43.12 -19.50
CA SER A 117 16.93 42.36 -19.41
C SER A 117 18.03 43.23 -18.79
N THR A 118 18.24 43.10 -17.49
CA THR A 118 19.48 43.56 -16.86
C THR A 118 20.58 42.58 -17.23
N GLY A 119 21.44 43.00 -18.15
CA GLY A 119 22.69 42.34 -18.46
C GLY A 119 23.60 42.30 -17.22
N SER A 120 23.86 41.10 -16.71
CA SER A 120 24.96 40.85 -15.79
C SER A 120 26.21 40.51 -16.60
N SER A 121 27.07 41.50 -16.70
CA SER A 121 28.46 41.42 -17.15
C SER A 121 29.18 40.28 -16.44
N ARG A 122 29.71 39.34 -17.22
CA ARG A 122 30.65 38.33 -16.75
C ARG A 122 31.96 39.02 -16.38
N THR A 123 32.20 39.24 -15.09
CA THR A 123 33.54 39.55 -14.59
C THR A 123 34.26 38.23 -14.34
N SER A 124 35.24 37.94 -15.20
CA SER A 124 36.16 36.82 -15.06
C SER A 124 37.04 37.03 -13.83
N SER A 125 36.75 36.34 -12.73
CA SER A 125 37.65 36.27 -11.58
C SER A 125 38.81 35.30 -11.87
N PRO A 126 40.06 35.67 -11.56
CA PRO A 126 41.20 34.78 -11.69
C PRO A 126 41.14 33.66 -10.63
N SER A 127 41.28 32.41 -11.08
CA SER A 127 41.44 31.23 -10.22
C SER A 127 42.72 31.34 -9.40
N VAL A 128 42.60 31.66 -8.12
CA VAL A 128 43.65 31.44 -7.12
C VAL A 128 43.50 29.99 -6.63
N ALA A 129 44.49 29.16 -6.94
CA ALA A 129 44.59 27.80 -6.42
C ALA A 129 44.81 27.85 -4.90
N GLY A 130 43.73 27.70 -4.13
CA GLY A 130 43.78 27.49 -2.69
C GLY A 130 44.19 26.06 -2.34
N PRO A 131 44.82 25.83 -1.17
CA PRO A 131 45.24 24.51 -0.73
C PRO A 131 44.04 23.57 -0.58
N ALA A 132 44.20 22.34 -1.08
CA ALA A 132 43.19 21.28 -1.00
C ALA A 132 42.82 21.01 0.47
N VAL A 133 41.66 21.50 0.90
CA VAL A 133 41.06 21.08 2.16
C VAL A 133 40.58 19.65 1.95
N ALA A 134 41.25 18.70 2.61
CA ALA A 134 40.88 17.30 2.60
C ALA A 134 39.39 17.16 2.96
N ALA A 135 38.64 16.48 2.09
CA ALA A 135 37.26 16.11 2.39
C ALA A 135 37.22 15.38 3.74
N PRO A 136 36.30 15.73 4.66
CA PRO A 136 36.17 15.00 5.90
C PRO A 136 35.89 13.54 5.55
N ALA A 137 36.79 12.66 5.99
CA ALA A 137 36.63 11.23 5.83
C ALA A 137 35.31 10.83 6.48
N SER A 138 34.29 10.58 5.66
CA SER A 138 33.05 9.96 6.08
C SER A 138 33.39 8.63 6.70
N THR A 139 33.48 8.62 8.03
CA THR A 139 33.81 7.46 8.84
C THR A 139 32.68 6.48 8.60
N GLY A 140 32.97 5.43 7.82
CA GLY A 140 32.01 4.38 7.52
C GLY A 140 31.49 3.83 8.83
N SER A 141 30.24 4.14 9.15
CA SER A 141 29.57 3.49 10.27
C SER A 141 29.58 1.99 9.97
N PRO A 142 30.16 1.16 10.85
CA PRO A 142 30.17 -0.28 10.64
C PRO A 142 28.73 -0.73 10.48
N ALA A 143 28.52 -1.70 9.58
CA ALA A 143 27.24 -2.36 9.36
C ALA A 143 26.78 -3.05 10.65
N GLY A 144 26.27 -2.25 11.60
CA GLY A 144 25.68 -2.73 12.83
C GLY A 144 24.44 -3.51 12.45
N ASN A 145 24.33 -4.71 13.03
CA ASN A 145 23.16 -5.58 12.91
C ASN A 145 21.90 -4.71 12.97
N ALA A 146 21.18 -4.64 11.85
CA ALA A 146 20.01 -3.79 11.72
C ALA A 146 18.99 -4.20 12.78
N VAL A 147 18.86 -3.40 13.84
CA VAL A 147 17.82 -3.58 14.84
C VAL A 147 16.50 -3.53 14.07
N PRO A 148 15.62 -4.53 14.19
CA PRO A 148 14.34 -4.53 13.51
C PRO A 148 13.53 -3.32 13.98
N MET A 149 13.52 -2.26 13.18
CA MET A 149 12.79 -1.05 13.49
C MET A 149 11.30 -1.34 13.41
N LYS A 150 10.55 -0.92 14.42
CA LYS A 150 9.09 -1.06 14.44
C LYS A 150 8.48 0.07 13.61
N PHE A 151 7.87 -0.28 12.48
CA PHE A 151 7.09 0.64 11.66
C PHE A 151 5.66 0.10 11.48
N SER A 152 4.77 1.02 11.18
CA SER A 152 3.40 0.77 10.76
C SER A 152 3.31 0.89 9.24
N ILE A 153 2.56 -0.02 8.61
CA ILE A 153 2.25 0.04 7.18
C ILE A 153 0.88 0.71 7.05
N GLY A 154 0.85 1.85 6.38
CA GLY A 154 -0.38 2.58 6.09
C GLY A 154 -1.04 2.04 4.83
N ALA A 155 -0.37 2.19 3.69
CA ALA A 155 -0.84 1.70 2.40
C ALA A 155 -0.07 0.44 1.97
N VAL A 156 -0.81 -0.50 1.40
CA VAL A 156 -0.30 -1.76 0.85
C VAL A 156 -0.28 -1.66 -0.66
N PRO A 157 0.78 -2.12 -1.35
CA PRO A 157 0.85 -2.03 -2.80
C PRO A 157 -0.20 -2.94 -3.46
N ASN A 158 -0.86 -2.44 -4.51
CA ASN A 158 -1.85 -3.20 -5.28
C ASN A 158 -1.16 -4.26 -6.15
N PRO A 159 -1.45 -5.57 -5.96
CA PRO A 159 -0.80 -6.64 -6.72
C PRO A 159 -1.17 -6.65 -8.22
N ASN A 160 -2.16 -5.88 -8.67
CA ASN A 160 -2.55 -5.81 -10.08
C ASN A 160 -1.81 -4.71 -10.86
N GLU A 161 -0.99 -3.91 -10.18
CA GLU A 161 -0.24 -2.80 -10.79
C GLU A 161 1.24 -3.18 -10.96
N SER A 162 1.89 -2.63 -11.98
CA SER A 162 3.34 -2.79 -12.18
C SER A 162 4.16 -1.90 -11.23
N ILE A 163 3.55 -0.83 -10.71
CA ILE A 163 4.17 0.08 -9.75
C ILE A 163 3.48 -0.08 -8.39
N GLY A 164 4.21 -0.61 -7.41
CA GLY A 164 3.71 -0.74 -6.04
C GLY A 164 3.92 0.55 -5.25
N VAL A 165 2.88 1.00 -4.53
CA VAL A 165 2.98 2.14 -3.60
C VAL A 165 2.80 1.67 -2.17
N VAL A 166 3.70 2.09 -1.28
CA VAL A 166 3.69 1.74 0.14
C VAL A 166 3.84 3.00 0.98
N GLY A 167 2.96 3.18 1.95
CA GLY A 167 3.13 4.19 3.01
C GLY A 167 3.60 3.52 4.28
N ILE A 168 4.69 4.01 4.89
CA ILE A 168 5.18 3.54 6.18
C ILE A 168 5.44 4.71 7.13
N ALA A 169 5.17 4.50 8.40
CA ALA A 169 5.58 5.41 9.48
C ALA A 169 6.29 4.65 10.57
N SER A 170 7.41 5.20 11.04
CA SER A 170 8.07 4.66 12.23
C SER A 170 7.19 4.83 13.46
N THR A 171 7.25 3.86 14.38
CA THR A 171 6.61 3.99 15.70
C THR A 171 7.42 4.88 16.65
N GLU A 172 8.68 5.12 16.32
CA GLU A 172 9.61 5.97 17.06
C GLU A 172 10.08 7.13 16.17
N PRO A 173 10.39 8.32 16.73
CA PRO A 173 10.94 9.43 15.96
C PRO A 173 12.25 9.02 15.27
N ILE A 174 12.26 9.07 13.94
CA ILE A 174 13.46 8.75 13.14
C ILE A 174 13.98 10.00 12.42
N SER A 175 15.29 10.09 12.32
CA SER A 175 15.95 11.09 11.48
C SER A 175 15.85 10.73 9.99
N PRO A 176 15.98 11.70 9.06
CA PRO A 176 16.06 11.41 7.63
C PRO A 176 17.14 10.39 7.26
N GLY A 177 18.27 10.37 7.98
CA GLY A 177 19.34 9.38 7.77
C GLY A 177 18.94 7.95 8.13
N GLN A 178 17.98 7.76 9.06
CA GLN A 178 17.47 6.45 9.46
C GLN A 178 16.32 5.97 8.56
N ALA A 179 15.62 6.89 7.88
CA ALA A 179 14.50 6.55 6.99
C ALA A 179 14.89 5.53 5.91
N GLY A 180 16.13 5.57 5.42
CA GLY A 180 16.63 4.61 4.42
C GLY A 180 16.76 3.19 4.94
N GLY A 181 17.11 3.02 6.22
CA GLY A 181 17.12 1.70 6.86
C GLY A 181 15.70 1.13 6.94
N VAL A 182 14.73 1.96 7.31
CA VAL A 182 13.31 1.54 7.41
C VAL A 182 12.76 1.19 6.03
N ALA A 183 13.02 2.02 5.02
CA ALA A 183 12.56 1.77 3.65
C ALA A 183 13.18 0.49 3.05
N LYS A 184 14.47 0.26 3.26
CA LYS A 184 15.14 -0.98 2.82
C LYS A 184 14.57 -2.21 3.52
N TYR A 185 14.32 -2.13 4.82
CA TYR A 185 13.67 -3.22 5.53
C TYR A 185 12.24 -3.45 5.02
N ALA A 186 11.45 -2.39 4.83
CA ALA A 186 10.11 -2.49 4.26
C ALA A 186 10.14 -3.17 2.89
N ARG A 187 11.09 -2.81 2.01
CA ARG A 187 11.32 -3.51 0.73
C ARG A 187 11.54 -5.00 0.91
N THR A 188 12.28 -5.44 1.93
CA THR A 188 12.47 -6.88 2.21
C THR A 188 11.21 -7.57 2.72
N VAL A 189 10.34 -6.87 3.46
CA VAL A 189 9.02 -7.39 3.86
C VAL A 189 8.14 -7.56 2.62
N PHE A 190 8.20 -6.59 1.72
CA PHE A 190 7.63 -6.69 0.40
C PHE A 190 8.59 -7.38 -0.57
N ALA A 191 9.48 -8.31 -0.17
CA ALA A 191 10.42 -8.96 -1.11
C ALA A 191 9.74 -9.75 -2.23
N ASN A 192 8.46 -10.10 -2.07
CA ASN A 192 7.60 -10.57 -3.16
C ASN A 192 7.32 -9.47 -4.22
N ALA A 193 7.85 -8.26 -4.03
CA ALA A 193 7.86 -7.13 -4.95
C ALA A 193 8.66 -7.40 -6.23
N ASN A 194 9.24 -8.58 -6.42
CA ASN A 194 9.70 -9.01 -7.74
C ASN A 194 8.57 -8.96 -8.79
N HIS A 195 7.30 -8.91 -8.37
CA HIS A 195 6.17 -8.61 -9.24
C HIS A 195 6.17 -7.16 -9.77
N TYR A 196 6.63 -6.19 -8.98
CA TYR A 196 6.61 -4.77 -9.35
C TYR A 196 7.86 -4.40 -10.13
N ASP A 197 7.68 -3.71 -11.26
CA ASP A 197 8.78 -3.08 -11.99
C ASP A 197 9.40 -1.93 -11.19
N GLN A 198 8.57 -1.29 -10.36
CA GLN A 198 8.95 -0.20 -9.47
C GLN A 198 8.18 -0.27 -8.16
N LEU A 199 8.87 -0.10 -7.03
CA LEU A 199 8.27 0.00 -5.70
C LEU A 199 8.59 1.38 -5.12
N GLN A 200 7.56 2.16 -4.83
CA GLN A 200 7.64 3.47 -4.20
C GLN A 200 7.27 3.35 -2.72
N ILE A 201 8.21 3.68 -1.83
CA ILE A 201 8.02 3.63 -0.39
C ILE A 201 8.09 5.05 0.16
N TYR A 202 6.96 5.54 0.66
CA TYR A 202 6.79 6.84 1.31
C TYR A 202 7.01 6.67 2.81
N VAL A 203 8.06 7.29 3.34
CA VAL A 203 8.40 7.23 4.77
C VAL A 203 7.92 8.49 5.45
N PHE A 204 6.88 8.37 6.27
CA PHE A 204 6.31 9.47 7.03
C PHE A 204 6.97 9.59 8.41
N ARG A 205 7.04 10.84 8.90
CA ARG A 205 7.57 11.19 10.22
C ARG A 205 6.64 10.72 11.34
N ASP A 206 5.33 10.76 11.10
CA ASP A 206 4.32 10.44 12.09
C ASP A 206 3.32 9.39 11.59
N GLN A 207 2.57 8.79 12.53
CA GLN A 207 1.53 7.84 12.19
C GLN A 207 0.28 8.51 11.60
N GLN A 208 0.07 9.81 11.88
CA GLN A 208 -1.12 10.52 11.43
C GLN A 208 -1.07 10.81 9.92
N ALA A 209 0.07 11.28 9.38
CA ALA A 209 0.28 11.44 7.95
C ALA A 209 0.18 10.10 7.22
N ASN A 210 0.73 9.03 7.80
CA ASN A 210 0.60 7.68 7.24
C ASN A 210 -0.85 7.18 7.22
N ALA A 211 -1.66 7.51 8.24
CA ALA A 211 -3.09 7.19 8.25
C ALA A 211 -3.87 7.97 7.19
N ARG A 212 -3.61 9.27 7.02
CA ARG A 212 -4.21 10.09 5.95
C ARG A 212 -3.81 9.58 4.56
N PHE A 213 -2.53 9.24 4.37
CA PHE A 213 -2.06 8.65 3.13
C PHE A 213 -2.75 7.31 2.83
N LYS A 214 -2.96 6.48 3.85
CA LYS A 214 -3.72 5.24 3.74
C LYS A 214 -5.17 5.49 3.30
N GLU A 215 -5.85 6.46 3.91
CA GLU A 215 -7.23 6.81 3.55
C GLU A 215 -7.33 7.29 2.10
N PHE A 216 -6.37 8.13 1.68
CA PHE A 216 -6.27 8.57 0.29
C PHE A 216 -6.06 7.38 -0.67
N GLN A 217 -5.10 6.50 -0.36
CA GLN A 217 -4.80 5.35 -1.20
C GLN A 217 -5.91 4.32 -1.25
N ALA A 218 -6.73 4.19 -0.18
CA ALA A 218 -7.90 3.33 -0.20
C ALA A 218 -8.91 3.77 -1.28
N GLY A 219 -9.10 5.08 -1.48
CA GLY A 219 -9.93 5.63 -2.56
C GLY A 219 -9.36 5.35 -3.96
N HIS A 220 -8.04 5.26 -4.07
CA HIS A 220 -7.31 5.01 -5.32
C HIS A 220 -6.99 3.52 -5.54
N ARG A 221 -7.50 2.62 -4.69
CA ARG A 221 -7.21 1.18 -4.74
C ARG A 221 -5.70 0.88 -4.70
N ASN A 222 -4.92 1.73 -4.01
CA ASN A 222 -3.47 1.68 -3.96
C ASN A 222 -2.79 1.71 -5.35
N ALA A 223 -3.39 2.42 -6.30
CA ALA A 223 -2.78 2.69 -7.60
C ALA A 223 -1.57 3.63 -7.47
N PRO A 224 -0.72 3.70 -8.50
CA PRO A 224 0.37 4.67 -8.56
C PRO A 224 -0.18 6.10 -8.50
N LEU A 225 0.49 6.97 -7.75
CA LEU A 225 0.06 8.37 -7.60
C LEU A 225 0.25 9.13 -8.92
N SER A 226 -0.81 9.76 -9.40
CA SER A 226 -0.81 10.68 -10.54
C SER A 226 -0.37 12.09 -10.12
N GLU A 227 -0.07 12.96 -11.09
CA GLU A 227 0.32 14.36 -10.81
C GLU A 227 -0.72 15.12 -9.98
N ALA A 228 -2.00 14.92 -10.31
CA ALA A 228 -3.10 15.53 -9.56
C ALA A 228 -3.13 15.05 -8.11
N ASP A 229 -2.78 13.80 -7.85
CA ASP A 229 -2.73 13.23 -6.49
C ASP A 229 -1.64 13.91 -5.67
N PHE A 230 -0.50 14.25 -6.28
CA PHE A 230 0.55 14.98 -5.58
C PHE A 230 0.13 16.39 -5.18
N VAL A 231 -0.68 17.05 -5.99
CA VAL A 231 -1.27 18.35 -5.64
C VAL A 231 -2.28 18.20 -4.49
N ASN A 232 -3.10 17.15 -4.53
CA ASN A 232 -4.11 16.87 -3.50
C ASN A 232 -3.49 16.50 -2.14
N LEU A 233 -2.31 15.88 -2.14
CA LEU A 233 -1.57 15.46 -0.94
C LEU A 233 -0.54 16.51 -0.47
N ASN A 234 -0.65 17.75 -0.93
CA ASN A 234 0.34 18.79 -0.63
C ASN A 234 0.51 19.07 0.88
N ASP A 235 -0.51 18.81 1.69
CA ASP A 235 -0.45 18.95 3.14
C ASP A 235 0.34 17.82 3.84
N LEU A 236 0.55 16.67 3.18
CA LEU A 236 1.29 15.52 3.72
C LEU A 236 2.79 15.55 3.47
N TRP A 237 3.22 16.27 2.45
CA TRP A 237 4.63 16.30 2.04
C TRP A 237 5.58 16.89 3.07
N PRO A 238 5.22 17.91 3.86
CA PRO A 238 6.05 18.38 4.98
C PRO A 238 6.34 17.29 6.03
N ASP A 239 5.44 16.32 6.19
CA ASP A 239 5.58 15.21 7.14
C ASP A 239 6.24 13.97 6.53
N THR A 240 6.56 14.01 5.24
CA THR A 240 7.26 12.93 4.54
C THR A 240 8.76 13.13 4.70
N LEU A 241 9.47 12.16 5.27
CA LEU A 241 10.92 12.25 5.47
C LEU A 241 11.69 11.97 4.18
N ALA A 242 11.25 10.96 3.45
CA ALA A 242 11.86 10.54 2.20
C ALA A 242 10.92 9.62 1.42
N VAL A 243 11.12 9.60 0.11
CA VAL A 243 10.48 8.66 -0.82
C VAL A 243 11.56 7.85 -1.49
N TYR A 244 11.50 6.54 -1.30
CA TYR A 244 12.42 5.59 -1.90
C TYR A 244 11.75 4.94 -3.10
N VAL A 245 12.42 5.02 -4.25
CA VAL A 245 11.98 4.38 -5.48
C VAL A 245 12.96 3.29 -5.83
N PHE A 246 12.51 2.05 -5.68
CA PHE A 246 13.27 0.86 -6.06
C PHE A 246 12.78 0.39 -7.42
N SER A 247 13.67 0.30 -8.39
CA SER A 247 13.40 -0.30 -9.69
C SER A 247 14.41 -1.42 -9.98
N LYS A 248 14.20 -2.17 -11.05
CA LYS A 248 15.18 -3.17 -11.53
C LYS A 248 16.56 -2.58 -11.82
N GLY A 249 16.62 -1.28 -12.16
CA GLY A 249 17.85 -0.57 -12.51
C GLY A 249 18.56 0.12 -11.35
N GLY A 250 17.97 0.19 -10.16
CA GLY A 250 18.60 0.82 -9.01
C GLY A 250 17.64 1.34 -7.94
N GLU A 251 18.19 2.09 -6.99
CA GLU A 251 17.47 2.76 -5.92
C GLU A 251 17.66 4.27 -6.08
N LYS A 252 16.57 5.01 -6.14
CA LYS A 252 16.56 6.48 -6.09
C LYS A 252 15.90 6.92 -4.80
N VAL A 253 16.42 7.99 -4.21
CA VAL A 253 15.90 8.57 -2.96
C VAL A 253 15.53 10.02 -3.23
N TYR A 254 14.30 10.37 -2.92
CA TYR A 254 13.77 11.72 -3.02
C TYR A 254 13.49 12.24 -1.62
N VAL A 255 14.07 13.39 -1.30
CA VAL A 255 13.74 14.09 -0.06
C VAL A 255 12.81 15.23 -0.45
N PRO A 256 11.53 15.19 -0.04
CA PRO A 256 10.60 16.25 -0.38
C PRO A 256 11.09 17.55 0.26
N SER A 257 11.50 18.50 -0.58
CA SER A 257 11.83 19.85 -0.18
C SER A 257 10.81 20.79 -0.83
N ASN A 258 10.01 21.43 0.03
CA ASN A 258 9.13 22.57 -0.25
C ASN A 258 8.47 22.60 -1.66
N GLY A 259 7.69 21.56 -1.98
CA GLY A 259 6.61 21.65 -2.96
C GLY A 259 6.92 21.36 -4.43
N ASN A 260 8.15 20.96 -4.82
CA ASN A 260 8.47 20.79 -6.25
C ASN A 260 9.30 19.55 -6.61
N TRP A 261 9.03 18.42 -5.95
CA TRP A 261 9.82 17.19 -6.11
C TRP A 261 9.17 16.15 -7.04
N TYR A 262 7.90 16.33 -7.42
CA TYR A 262 7.14 15.41 -8.28
C TYR A 262 7.76 15.20 -9.66
N GLY A 263 8.29 16.26 -10.29
CA GLY A 263 8.86 16.18 -11.64
C GLY A 263 10.03 15.19 -11.77
N ASN A 264 10.66 14.80 -10.66
CA ASN A 264 11.75 13.82 -10.64
C ASN A 264 11.28 12.37 -10.38
N LEU A 265 10.03 12.16 -9.96
CA LEU A 265 9.46 10.83 -9.69
C LEU A 265 8.88 10.15 -10.93
N VAL A 266 8.42 10.95 -11.90
CA VAL A 266 7.60 10.49 -13.05
C VAL A 266 8.38 10.47 -14.37
N GLY A 267 9.69 10.73 -14.30
CA GLY A 267 10.64 10.55 -15.41
C GLY A 267 11.49 9.31 -15.27
#